data_AF-A0A9E4FL67-F1
#
_entry.id   AF-A0A9E4FL67-F1
#
_cell.length_a   1.000
_cell.length_b   1.000
_cell.length_c   1.000
_cell.angle_alpha   90.00
_cell.angle_beta   90.00
_cell.angle_gamma   90.00
#
_symmetry.space_group_name_H-M   'P 1'
#
loop_
_entity.id
_entity.type
_entity.pdbx_description
1 polymer ?
#
loop_
_entity_poly.entity_id
_entity_poly.type
_entity_poly.pdbx_seq_one_letter_code
_entity_poly.pdbx_strand_id
1 'polypeptide(L)'
;MERAADLLLSGKRVAILVGNGAQRSGATQELLKLAETLGTPVFTTPAGKGIISDDNPLCMGVYTRPLGSSSSGDEPVQAFLDTLDTVLVVGSSLPHSRTRALGLRLPSNLIHVDIDAESIGKVYDTAVGVVGDARV
;
A
#
# COMPACT_ATOMS: atom_id res chain seq x y z
N MET A 1 9.15 7.42 12.58
CA MET A 1 9.90 7.69 11.34
C MET A 1 11.12 6.77 11.20
N GLU A 2 12.12 6.82 12.09
CA GLU A 2 13.36 5.98 11.97
C GLU A 2 13.08 4.48 11.76
N ARG A 3 12.29 3.84 12.63
CA ARG A 3 11.94 2.42 12.47
C ARG A 3 11.24 2.08 11.16
N ALA A 4 10.43 2.99 10.62
CA ALA A 4 9.76 2.77 9.34
C ALA A 4 10.78 2.84 8.20
N ALA A 5 11.69 3.81 8.24
CA ALA A 5 12.78 3.91 7.26
C ALA A 5 13.70 2.68 7.32
N ASP A 6 14.10 2.23 8.51
CA ASP A 6 14.93 1.05 8.69
C ASP A 6 14.26 -0.21 8.11
N LEU A 7 12.97 -0.37 8.36
CA LEU A 7 12.22 -1.52 7.86
C LEU A 7 12.10 -1.47 6.32
N LEU A 8 11.89 -0.30 5.72
CA LEU A 8 11.91 -0.14 4.26
C LEU A 8 13.28 -0.44 3.65
N LEU A 9 14.35 0.06 4.25
CA LEU A 9 15.72 -0.10 3.75
C LEU A 9 16.24 -1.53 3.92
N SER A 10 15.75 -2.25 4.94
CA SER A 10 16.10 -3.66 5.17
C SER A 10 15.27 -4.65 4.34
N GLY A 11 14.12 -4.20 3.81
CA GLY A 11 13.25 -5.01 2.94
C GLY A 11 13.92 -5.33 1.61
N LYS A 12 13.79 -6.58 1.15
CA LYS A 12 14.39 -7.02 -0.13
C LYS A 12 13.39 -6.91 -1.28
N ARG A 13 12.11 -7.03 -0.98
CA ARG A 13 11.01 -6.96 -1.95
C ARG A 13 9.92 -6.06 -1.37
N VAL A 14 10.11 -4.77 -1.60
CA VAL A 14 9.27 -3.69 -1.08
C VAL A 14 8.23 -3.31 -2.14
N ALA A 15 7.04 -2.90 -1.69
CA ALA A 15 6.10 -2.13 -2.50
C ALA A 15 5.39 -1.05 -1.66
N ILE A 16 4.81 -0.07 -2.36
CA ILE A 16 3.97 0.97 -1.75
C ILE A 16 2.51 0.74 -2.17
N LEU A 17 1.59 0.72 -1.20
CA LEU A 17 0.16 0.66 -1.42
C LEU A 17 -0.48 1.99 -1.01
N VAL A 18 -1.12 2.66 -1.96
CA VAL A 18 -1.62 4.03 -1.78
C VAL A 18 -3.13 4.08 -1.74
N GLY A 19 -3.66 4.68 -0.68
CA GLY A 19 -5.08 4.91 -0.46
C GLY A 19 -5.56 6.30 -0.88
N ASN A 20 -6.86 6.53 -0.68
CA ASN A 20 -7.49 7.82 -0.94
C ASN A 20 -6.97 8.95 -0.05
N GLY A 21 -6.53 8.65 1.18
CA GLY A 21 -6.00 9.64 2.12
C GLY A 21 -4.77 10.36 1.58
N ALA A 22 -3.89 9.63 0.87
CA ALA A 22 -2.73 10.23 0.21
C ALA A 22 -3.13 11.20 -0.91
N GLN A 23 -4.16 10.85 -1.69
CA GLN A 23 -4.67 11.73 -2.74
C GLN A 23 -5.29 13.00 -2.13
N ARG A 24 -6.05 12.87 -1.04
CA ARG A 24 -6.66 14.00 -0.33
C ARG A 24 -5.62 14.94 0.31
N SER A 25 -4.52 14.37 0.77
CA SER A 25 -3.37 15.09 1.32
C SER A 25 -2.54 15.81 0.24
N GLY A 26 -2.68 15.39 -1.03
CA GLY A 26 -1.90 15.92 -2.15
C GLY A 26 -0.46 15.40 -2.18
N ALA A 27 -0.21 14.23 -1.59
CA ALA A 27 1.12 13.65 -1.38
C ALA A 27 1.73 13.01 -2.66
N THR A 28 1.27 13.36 -3.86
CA THR A 28 1.69 12.74 -5.12
C THR A 28 3.20 12.89 -5.34
N GLN A 29 3.76 14.08 -5.14
CA GLN A 29 5.18 14.33 -5.42
C GLN A 29 6.07 13.59 -4.44
N GLU A 30 5.70 13.60 -3.16
CA GLU A 30 6.42 12.95 -2.08
C GLU A 30 6.40 11.42 -2.26
N LEU A 31 5.25 10.85 -2.61
CA LEU A 31 5.11 9.42 -2.90
C LEU A 31 5.91 8.98 -4.13
N LEU A 32 5.87 9.76 -5.22
CA LEU A 32 6.66 9.47 -6.42
C LEU A 32 8.14 9.52 -6.11
N LYS A 33 8.61 10.58 -5.44
CA LYS A 33 10.00 10.72 -5.05
C LYS A 33 10.46 9.56 -4.16
N LEU A 34 9.63 9.14 -3.21
CA LEU A 34 9.90 7.99 -2.36
C LEU A 34 9.99 6.70 -3.18
N ALA A 35 9.00 6.45 -4.06
CA ALA A 35 8.96 5.27 -4.91
C ALA A 35 10.19 5.17 -5.83
N GLU A 36 10.58 6.29 -6.46
CA GLU A 36 11.75 6.40 -7.31
C GLU A 36 13.05 6.20 -6.53
N THR A 37 13.16 6.79 -5.34
CA THR A 37 14.35 6.65 -4.47
C THR A 37 14.54 5.20 -4.03
N LEU A 38 13.45 4.50 -3.73
CA LEU A 38 13.48 3.08 -3.32
C LEU A 38 13.51 2.12 -4.52
N GLY A 39 13.27 2.59 -5.74
CA GLY A 39 13.12 1.75 -6.93
C GLY A 39 12.02 0.71 -6.80
N THR A 40 10.92 1.07 -6.12
CA THR A 40 9.89 0.13 -5.68
C THR A 40 8.57 0.35 -6.42
N PRO A 41 7.81 -0.71 -6.74
CA PRO A 41 6.50 -0.58 -7.36
C PRO A 41 5.47 0.07 -6.44
N VAL A 42 4.49 0.73 -7.06
CA VAL A 42 3.36 1.36 -6.41
C VAL A 42 2.05 0.75 -6.89
N PHE A 43 1.23 0.34 -5.93
CA PHE A 43 -0.14 -0.11 -6.10
C PHE A 43 -1.09 0.93 -5.54
N THR A 44 -2.25 1.06 -6.15
CA THR A 44 -3.31 1.94 -5.63
C THR A 44 -4.52 1.14 -5.19
N THR A 45 -5.22 1.59 -4.16
CA THR A 45 -6.59 1.15 -3.94
C THR A 45 -7.51 1.74 -5.00
N PRO A 46 -8.72 1.20 -5.23
CA PRO A 46 -9.66 1.80 -6.17
C PRO A 46 -9.98 3.28 -5.88
N ALA A 47 -9.91 3.67 -4.60
CA ALA A 47 -10.17 5.04 -4.17
C ALA A 47 -8.91 5.94 -4.21
N GLY A 48 -7.72 5.37 -4.34
CA GLY A 48 -6.46 6.11 -4.54
C GLY A 48 -6.01 6.15 -6.00
N LYS A 49 -6.79 5.56 -6.93
CA LYS A 49 -6.48 5.57 -8.36
C LYS A 49 -6.34 7.01 -8.86
N GLY A 50 -5.30 7.27 -9.64
CA GLY A 50 -5.03 8.57 -10.25
C GLY A 50 -4.07 9.45 -9.45
N ILE A 51 -3.60 9.00 -8.28
CA ILE A 51 -2.52 9.68 -7.56
C ILE A 51 -1.17 9.57 -8.29
N ILE A 52 -0.97 8.51 -9.07
CA ILE A 52 0.16 8.28 -9.97
C ILE A 52 -0.39 8.02 -11.37
N SER A 53 0.33 8.47 -12.40
CA SER A 53 -0.03 8.20 -13.80
C SER A 53 0.07 6.71 -14.11
N ASP A 54 -0.89 6.19 -14.88
CA ASP A 54 -0.88 4.80 -15.37
C ASP A 54 0.32 4.54 -16.31
N ASP A 55 0.89 5.58 -16.93
CA ASP A 55 2.11 5.48 -17.77
C ASP A 55 3.42 5.45 -16.97
N ASN A 56 3.37 5.65 -15.65
CA ASN A 56 4.58 5.62 -14.83
C ASN A 56 5.10 4.17 -14.72
N PRO A 57 6.41 3.90 -14.95
CA PRO A 57 6.95 2.55 -14.92
C PRO A 57 6.88 1.86 -13.54
N LEU A 58 6.74 2.64 -12.46
CA LEU A 58 6.56 2.13 -11.11
C LEU A 58 5.07 1.86 -10.80
N CYS A 59 4.14 2.30 -11.63
CA CYS A 59 2.71 2.04 -11.43
C CYS A 59 2.39 0.59 -11.81
N MET A 60 2.04 -0.22 -10.82
CA MET A 60 1.56 -1.59 -11.03
C MET A 60 0.02 -1.67 -11.11
N GLY A 61 -0.64 -0.51 -11.13
CA GLY A 61 -2.08 -0.37 -11.28
C GLY A 61 -2.85 -0.41 -9.97
N VAL A 62 -4.12 -0.78 -10.07
CA VAL A 62 -5.09 -0.79 -8.97
C VAL A 62 -5.20 -2.20 -8.41
N TYR A 63 -5.07 -2.36 -7.10
CA TYR A 63 -5.49 -3.59 -6.42
C TYR A 63 -7.02 -3.67 -6.45
N THR A 64 -7.57 -4.64 -7.18
CA THR A 64 -9.02 -4.87 -7.27
C THR A 64 -9.29 -6.34 -7.48
N ARG A 65 -9.86 -7.01 -6.46
CA ARG A 65 -10.48 -8.32 -6.70
C ARG A 65 -11.89 -8.12 -7.28
N PRO A 66 -12.21 -8.68 -8.47
CA PRO A 66 -13.55 -8.60 -9.04
C PRO A 66 -14.59 -9.29 -8.13
N LEU A 67 -15.71 -8.61 -7.87
CA LEU A 67 -16.86 -9.23 -7.20
C LEU A 67 -17.38 -10.39 -8.05
N GLY A 68 -17.47 -11.59 -7.47
CA GLY A 68 -17.94 -12.81 -8.15
C GLY A 68 -16.84 -13.75 -8.64
N SER A 69 -15.56 -13.34 -8.62
CA SER A 69 -14.45 -14.27 -8.89
C SER A 69 -14.23 -15.17 -7.67
N SER A 70 -14.61 -16.44 -7.81
CA SER A 70 -14.47 -17.49 -6.79
C SER A 70 -13.14 -18.23 -6.86
N SER A 71 -12.29 -17.91 -7.85
CA SER A 71 -11.00 -18.53 -8.06
C SER A 71 -9.94 -17.86 -7.19
N SER A 72 -9.56 -18.55 -6.12
CA SER A 72 -8.53 -18.18 -5.15
C SER A 72 -7.09 -18.26 -5.71
N GLY A 73 -6.90 -18.36 -7.02
CA GLY A 73 -5.67 -18.88 -7.64
C GLY A 73 -4.93 -17.97 -8.63
N ASP A 74 -5.60 -17.12 -9.39
CA ASP A 74 -5.00 -16.53 -10.62
C ASP A 74 -5.17 -15.00 -10.71
N GLU A 75 -4.91 -14.27 -9.61
CA GLU A 75 -4.85 -12.81 -9.69
C GLU A 75 -3.37 -12.37 -9.71
N PRO A 76 -2.83 -11.91 -10.86
CA PRO A 76 -1.41 -11.56 -11.01
C PRO A 76 -0.91 -10.57 -9.95
N VAL A 77 -1.78 -9.67 -9.51
CA VAL A 77 -1.48 -8.70 -8.45
C VAL A 77 -1.26 -9.40 -7.10
N GLN A 78 -2.14 -10.32 -6.69
CA GLN A 78 -1.95 -11.03 -5.42
C GLN A 78 -0.71 -11.95 -5.47
N ALA A 79 -0.48 -12.64 -6.59
CA ALA A 79 0.72 -13.45 -6.77
C ALA A 79 1.99 -12.60 -6.65
N PHE A 80 2.00 -11.38 -7.19
CA PHE A 80 3.09 -10.43 -7.01
C PHE A 80 3.21 -9.97 -5.55
N LEU A 81 2.10 -9.59 -4.91
CA LEU A 81 2.09 -9.16 -3.50
C LEU A 81 2.60 -10.26 -2.55
N ASP A 82 2.31 -11.53 -2.84
CA ASP A 82 2.84 -12.67 -2.08
C ASP A 82 4.36 -12.83 -2.22
N THR A 83 4.97 -12.25 -3.27
CA THR A 83 6.42 -12.16 -3.38
C THR A 83 7.01 -11.04 -2.53
N LEU A 84 6.22 -10.09 -2.03
CA LEU A 84 6.75 -9.00 -1.23
C LEU A 84 7.08 -9.46 0.18
N ASP A 85 8.15 -8.91 0.74
CA ASP A 85 8.47 -9.09 2.15
C ASP A 85 8.10 -7.88 3.01
N THR A 86 7.93 -6.71 2.39
CA THR A 86 7.68 -5.44 3.07
C THR A 86 6.71 -4.59 2.26
N VAL A 87 5.70 -4.02 2.91
CA VAL A 87 4.74 -3.11 2.26
C VAL A 87 4.56 -1.84 3.07
N LEU A 88 4.66 -0.70 2.39
CA LEU A 88 4.28 0.61 2.92
C LEU A 88 2.86 0.94 2.49
N VAL A 89 1.94 1.07 3.45
CA VAL A 89 0.58 1.54 3.22
C VAL A 89 0.51 3.02 3.58
N VAL A 90 0.04 3.85 2.65
CA VAL A 90 -0.08 5.30 2.86
C VAL A 90 -1.52 5.76 2.62
N GLY A 91 -2.14 6.33 3.65
CA GLY A 91 -3.46 6.97 3.59
C GLY A 91 -4.58 6.02 3.19
N SER A 92 -4.55 4.79 3.69
CA SER A 92 -5.56 3.76 3.46
C SER A 92 -5.97 3.13 4.78
N SER A 93 -7.26 3.15 5.11
CA SER A 93 -7.77 2.44 6.29
C SER A 93 -7.89 0.92 6.11
N LEU A 94 -7.49 0.40 4.93
CA LEU A 94 -7.53 -1.02 4.58
C LEU A 94 -8.87 -1.71 4.93
N PRO A 95 -10.04 -1.13 4.58
CA PRO A 95 -11.32 -1.58 5.09
C PRO A 95 -11.57 -3.07 4.77
N HIS A 96 -11.92 -3.84 5.80
CA HIS A 96 -12.04 -5.31 5.73
C HIS A 96 -12.83 -5.80 4.52
N SER A 97 -13.97 -5.16 4.22
CA SER A 97 -14.88 -5.52 3.12
C SER A 97 -14.28 -5.33 1.71
N ARG A 98 -13.21 -4.53 1.58
CA ARG A 98 -12.54 -4.22 0.30
C ARG A 98 -11.11 -4.76 0.24
N THR A 99 -10.64 -5.39 1.32
CA THR A 99 -9.28 -5.91 1.42
C THR A 99 -9.30 -7.37 1.86
N ARG A 100 -9.40 -7.65 3.17
CA ARG A 100 -9.22 -9.00 3.73
C ARG A 100 -10.36 -9.94 3.37
N ALA A 101 -11.60 -9.45 3.35
CA ALA A 101 -12.74 -10.20 2.83
C ALA A 101 -12.61 -10.47 1.32
N LEU A 102 -11.80 -9.66 0.64
CA LEU A 102 -11.42 -9.86 -0.75
C LEU A 102 -10.12 -10.66 -0.92
N GLY A 103 -9.59 -11.28 0.13
CA GLY A 103 -8.41 -12.13 0.02
C GLY A 103 -7.11 -11.37 -0.20
N LEU A 104 -7.08 -10.04 -0.03
CA LEU A 104 -5.82 -9.29 0.01
C LEU A 104 -4.93 -9.86 1.12
N ARG A 105 -3.74 -10.32 0.75
CA ARG A 105 -2.70 -10.70 1.71
C ARG A 105 -1.56 -9.70 1.61
N LEU A 106 -1.11 -9.22 2.76
CA LEU A 106 0.03 -8.33 2.92
C LEU A 106 1.05 -9.04 3.82
N PRO A 107 2.37 -8.79 3.62
CA PRO A 107 3.41 -9.38 4.47
C PRO A 107 3.36 -8.82 5.89
N SER A 108 4.04 -9.50 6.82
CA SER A 108 4.11 -9.09 8.23
C SER A 108 4.90 -7.79 8.44
N ASN A 109 5.87 -7.48 7.57
CA ASN A 109 6.60 -6.21 7.63
C ASN A 109 5.75 -5.11 6.98
N LEU A 110 4.63 -4.82 7.61
CA LEU A 110 3.69 -3.80 7.17
C LEU A 110 3.96 -2.49 7.91
N ILE A 111 4.21 -1.44 7.14
CA ILE A 111 4.29 -0.07 7.65
C ILE A 111 3.01 0.63 7.26
N HIS A 112 2.28 1.17 8.23
CA HIS A 112 0.98 1.79 7.98
C HIS A 112 1.00 3.26 8.41
N VAL A 113 0.94 4.14 7.42
CA VAL A 113 0.84 5.59 7.58
C VAL A 113 -0.61 6.01 7.34
N ASP A 114 -1.25 6.57 8.36
CA ASP A 114 -2.60 7.13 8.22
C ASP A 114 -2.79 8.30 9.20
N ILE A 115 -3.67 9.23 8.85
CA ILE A 115 -3.99 10.37 9.72
C ILE A 115 -4.90 9.92 10.87
N ASP A 116 -5.68 8.86 10.65
CA ASP A 116 -6.53 8.24 11.64
C ASP A 116 -5.79 7.10 12.35
N ALA A 117 -5.45 7.32 13.62
CA ALA A 117 -4.76 6.34 14.44
C ALA A 117 -5.58 5.06 14.66
N GLU A 118 -6.91 5.13 14.64
CA GLU A 118 -7.77 3.96 14.83
C GLU A 118 -7.75 3.00 13.63
N SER A 119 -7.33 3.49 12.47
CA SER A 119 -7.23 2.68 11.25
C SER A 119 -5.96 1.83 11.23
N ILE A 120 -4.91 2.24 11.94
CA ILE A 120 -3.62 1.55 11.97
C ILE A 120 -3.74 0.25 12.76
N GLY A 121 -3.32 -0.87 12.17
CA GLY A 121 -3.37 -2.18 12.84
C GLY A 121 -4.76 -2.80 12.95
N LYS A 122 -5.82 -2.12 12.50
CA LYS A 122 -7.21 -2.56 12.69
C LYS A 122 -7.59 -3.81 11.91
N VAL A 123 -7.09 -3.94 10.68
CA VAL A 123 -7.44 -5.04 9.76
C VAL A 123 -6.24 -5.95 9.47
N TYR A 124 -5.04 -5.40 9.50
CA TYR A 124 -3.78 -6.12 9.29
C TYR A 124 -2.82 -5.79 10.41
N ASP A 125 -2.15 -6.80 10.95
CA ASP A 125 -1.08 -6.60 11.92
C ASP A 125 0.00 -5.71 11.31
N THR A 126 0.28 -4.61 11.99
CA THR A 126 1.18 -3.55 11.51
C THR A 126 2.46 -3.60 12.31
N ALA A 127 3.59 -3.81 11.65
CA ALA A 127 4.90 -3.80 12.30
C ALA A 127 5.29 -2.40 12.77
N VAL A 128 5.01 -1.38 11.97
CA VAL A 128 5.26 0.03 12.31
C VAL A 128 4.09 0.90 11.89
N GLY A 129 3.39 1.48 12.88
CA GLY A 129 2.36 2.49 12.66
C GLY A 129 2.94 3.90 12.69
N VAL A 130 2.51 4.77 11.77
CA VAL A 130 2.84 6.19 11.76
C VAL A 130 1.55 6.99 11.64
N VAL A 131 1.23 7.74 12.69
CA VAL A 131 0.07 8.65 12.69
C VAL A 131 0.50 9.98 12.09
N GLY A 132 -0.08 10.37 10.97
CA GLY A 132 0.28 11.60 10.29
C GLY A 132 -0.43 11.79 8.95
N ASP A 133 -0.40 13.03 8.47
CA ASP A 133 -0.83 13.33 7.11
C ASP A 133 0.17 12.73 6.11
N ALA A 134 -0.31 12.16 5.01
CA ALA A 134 0.51 11.41 4.06
C ALA A 134 1.63 12.23 3.39
N ARG A 135 1.53 13.57 3.40
CA ARG A 135 2.51 14.47 2.79
C ARG A 135 3.71 14.75 3.68
N VAL A 136 3.65 14.47 4.99
CA VAL A 136 4.65 14.93 5.99
C VAL A 136 5.31 13.81 6.77
#